data_AF-A0AAN0JA92-F1
#
_entry.id   AF-A0AAN0JA92-F1
#
_cell.length_a   1.000
_cell.length_b   1.000
_cell.length_c   1.000
_cell.angle_alpha   90.00
_cell.angle_beta   90.00
_cell.angle_gamma   90.00
#
_symmetry.space_group_name_H-M   'P 1'
#
loop_
_entity.id
_entity.type
_entity.pdbx_description
1 polymer ?
#
loop_
_entity_poly.entity_id
_entity_poly.type
_entity_poly.pdbx_seq_one_letter_code
_entity_poly.pdbx_strand_id
1 'polypeptide(L)'
;MNKVNEIKQKRLQMEKLTAIEVVDDSKREELKGFLYKHLPDTIEIIRGLKLAKELNAKVFTDDSWPDVKTVIYTYNEGEITIIYPFGTDNSKTAVILKSVIDSLLENAQQPMITGSEDVFQELKKLGMDQKFTVPTFRYVYTQDNTKINRPALPEGYTIDSIHSSDVD
;
A
#
# COMPACT_ATOMS: atom_id res chain seq x y z
N MET A 1 2.58 -29.93 19.01
CA MET A 1 3.65 -29.01 18.55
C MET A 1 3.66 -27.84 19.53
N ASN A 2 4.77 -27.60 20.24
CA ASN A 2 4.78 -26.67 21.39
C ASN A 2 4.67 -25.20 20.93
N LYS A 3 3.83 -24.40 21.62
CA LYS A 3 3.64 -22.94 21.39
C LYS A 3 4.96 -22.15 21.25
N VAL A 4 6.01 -22.58 21.97
CA VAL A 4 7.34 -21.96 21.91
C VAL A 4 8.00 -22.13 20.53
N ASN A 5 7.78 -23.26 19.85
CA ASN A 5 8.29 -23.48 18.49
C ASN A 5 7.51 -22.68 17.45
N GLU A 6 6.21 -22.47 17.62
CA GLU A 6 5.43 -21.59 16.75
C GLU A 6 5.89 -20.13 16.86
N ILE A 7 6.14 -19.63 18.08
CA ILE A 7 6.61 -18.26 18.29
C ILE A 7 8.02 -18.06 17.69
N LYS A 8 8.92 -19.04 17.86
CA LYS A 8 10.26 -18.99 17.24
C LYS A 8 10.20 -19.03 15.72
N GLN A 9 9.33 -19.88 15.15
CA GLN A 9 9.13 -19.96 13.69
C GLN A 9 8.55 -18.65 13.14
N LYS A 10 7.54 -18.07 13.79
CA LYS A 10 7.00 -16.75 13.44
C LYS A 10 8.06 -15.66 13.48
N ARG A 11 8.91 -15.63 14.54
CA ARG A 11 10.04 -14.70 14.63
C ARG A 11 11.09 -14.89 13.52
N LEU A 12 11.49 -16.12 13.24
CA LEU A 12 12.44 -16.43 12.15
C LEU A 12 11.90 -16.07 10.76
N GLN A 13 10.58 -16.21 10.57
CA GLN A 13 9.91 -15.83 9.32
C GLN A 13 9.81 -14.30 9.19
N MET A 14 9.63 -13.59 10.31
CA MET A 14 9.72 -12.13 10.42
C MET A 14 11.15 -11.61 10.21
N GLU A 15 12.18 -12.30 10.70
CA GLU A 15 13.60 -11.91 10.53
C GLU A 15 14.07 -12.01 9.07
N LYS A 16 13.35 -12.76 8.22
CA LYS A 16 13.54 -12.77 6.76
C LYS A 16 12.78 -11.67 6.02
N LEU A 17 11.87 -10.96 6.69
CA LEU A 17 11.18 -9.81 6.12
C LEU A 17 11.90 -8.56 6.58
N THR A 18 12.63 -7.94 5.67
CA THR A 18 13.22 -6.64 5.91
C THR A 18 12.07 -5.63 5.99
N ALA A 19 11.63 -5.32 7.22
CA ALA A 19 10.80 -4.16 7.47
C ALA A 19 11.66 -2.93 7.18
N ILE A 20 11.68 -2.48 5.94
CA ILE A 20 12.26 -1.20 5.59
C ILE A 20 11.23 -0.17 6.03
N GLU A 21 11.33 0.33 7.27
CA GLU A 21 10.79 1.66 7.53
C GLU A 21 11.45 2.59 6.51
N VAL A 22 10.66 3.08 5.55
CA VAL A 22 11.17 3.96 4.48
C VAL A 22 11.45 5.32 5.10
N VAL A 23 12.61 5.41 5.76
CA VAL A 23 13.12 6.63 6.39
C VAL A 23 14.31 7.21 5.60
N ASP A 24 14.64 6.66 4.43
CA ASP A 24 15.74 7.14 3.58
C ASP A 24 15.22 7.70 2.25
N ASP A 25 15.46 8.99 2.02
CA ASP A 25 15.02 9.73 0.82
C ASP A 25 15.64 9.19 -0.48
N SER A 26 16.84 8.58 -0.43
CA SER A 26 17.47 7.97 -1.61
C SER A 26 16.69 6.74 -2.10
N LYS A 27 16.21 5.92 -1.16
CA LYS A 27 15.40 4.73 -1.43
C LYS A 27 14.00 5.08 -1.93
N ARG A 28 13.50 6.29 -1.63
CA ARG A 28 12.20 6.78 -2.08
C ARG A 28 12.15 6.99 -3.60
N GLU A 29 13.20 7.55 -4.20
CA GLU A 29 13.22 7.76 -5.66
C GLU A 29 13.44 6.44 -6.42
N GLU A 30 14.22 5.50 -5.89
CA GLU A 30 14.34 4.15 -6.44
C GLU A 30 13.01 3.38 -6.37
N LEU A 31 12.32 3.41 -5.23
CA LEU A 31 10.99 2.83 -5.06
C LEU A 31 10.01 3.46 -6.06
N LYS A 32 10.00 4.78 -6.20
CA LYS A 32 9.15 5.48 -7.18
C LYS A 32 9.44 5.03 -8.61
N GLY A 33 10.71 4.88 -8.99
CA GLY A 33 11.10 4.37 -10.31
C GLY A 33 10.63 2.93 -10.56
N PHE A 34 10.81 2.04 -9.58
CA PHE A 34 10.32 0.66 -9.66
C PHE A 34 8.80 0.60 -9.77
N LEU A 35 8.10 1.35 -8.91
CA LEU A 35 6.65 1.46 -8.87
C LEU A 35 6.09 1.94 -10.21
N TYR A 36 6.64 3.00 -10.80
CA TYR A 36 6.23 3.45 -12.13
C TYR A 36 6.44 2.40 -13.23
N LYS A 37 7.56 1.66 -13.16
CA LYS A 37 7.94 0.71 -14.20
C LYS A 37 7.11 -0.58 -14.15
N HIS A 38 6.86 -1.10 -12.95
CA HIS A 38 6.30 -2.43 -12.75
C HIS A 38 4.87 -2.41 -12.22
N LEU A 39 4.45 -1.31 -11.61
CA LEU A 39 3.18 -1.19 -10.90
C LEU A 39 2.59 0.23 -11.10
N PRO A 40 2.33 0.67 -12.34
CA PRO A 40 1.94 2.06 -12.64
C PRO A 40 0.71 2.56 -11.86
N ASP A 41 -0.13 1.63 -11.38
CA ASP A 41 -1.32 1.89 -10.57
C ASP A 41 -1.02 2.35 -9.14
N THR A 42 0.26 2.43 -8.78
CA THR A 42 0.76 2.77 -7.44
C THR A 42 1.00 4.26 -7.23
N ILE A 43 0.37 5.13 -8.04
CA ILE A 43 0.33 6.58 -7.82
C ILE A 43 -0.08 6.91 -6.38
N GLU A 44 -0.97 6.12 -5.77
CA GLU A 44 -1.36 6.30 -4.36
C GLU A 44 -0.24 5.97 -3.38
N ILE A 45 0.63 4.99 -3.67
CA ILE A 45 1.84 4.77 -2.86
C ILE A 45 2.77 5.98 -2.99
N ILE A 46 2.95 6.50 -4.20
CA ILE A 46 3.84 7.66 -4.44
C ILE A 46 3.31 8.91 -3.75
N ARG A 47 1.99 9.15 -3.79
CA ARG A 47 1.33 10.25 -3.06
C ARG A 47 1.42 10.04 -1.56
N GLY A 48 1.12 8.84 -1.09
CA GLY A 48 1.18 8.48 0.31
C GLY A 48 2.59 8.51 0.91
N LEU A 49 3.64 8.24 0.11
CA LEU A 49 5.03 8.48 0.50
C LEU A 49 5.28 9.97 0.78
N LYS A 50 4.72 10.90 -0.01
CA LYS A 50 4.86 12.34 0.27
C LYS A 50 4.19 12.74 1.58
N LEU A 51 3.09 12.09 1.94
CA LEU A 51 2.32 12.32 3.17
C LEU A 51 2.73 11.37 4.32
N ALA A 52 3.84 10.65 4.18
CA ALA A 52 4.15 9.48 5.02
C ALA A 52 4.20 9.75 6.53
N LYS A 53 4.64 10.95 6.94
CA LYS A 53 4.64 11.35 8.35
C LYS A 53 3.25 11.64 8.90
N GLU A 54 2.38 12.23 8.09
CA GLU A 54 1.02 12.62 8.48
C GLU A 54 0.11 11.39 8.58
N LEU A 55 0.33 10.39 7.73
CA LEU A 55 -0.52 9.20 7.62
C LEU A 55 0.12 7.92 8.20
N ASN A 56 1.23 8.03 8.96
CA ASN A 56 1.97 6.90 9.51
C ASN A 56 2.24 5.79 8.46
N ALA A 57 2.67 6.19 7.28
CA ALA A 57 2.79 5.29 6.15
C ALA A 57 4.06 4.42 6.23
N LYS A 58 3.95 3.14 5.90
CA LYS A 58 5.05 2.17 5.88
C LYS A 58 5.05 1.38 4.58
N VAL A 59 6.23 0.95 4.14
CA VAL A 59 6.41 0.06 2.98
C VAL A 59 7.18 -1.17 3.43
N PHE A 60 6.74 -2.35 3.04
CA PHE A 60 7.43 -3.61 3.30
C PHE A 60 7.85 -4.22 1.97
N THR A 61 9.09 -4.71 1.87
CA THR A 61 9.60 -5.37 0.67
C THR A 61 10.12 -6.76 1.02
N ASP A 62 10.16 -7.63 0.01
CA ASP A 62 10.65 -8.99 0.15
C ASP A 62 12.17 -9.13 0.00
N ASP A 63 12.83 -8.09 -0.53
CA ASP A 63 14.26 -8.03 -0.71
C ASP A 63 14.75 -6.57 -0.64
N SER A 64 16.05 -6.37 -0.81
CA SER A 64 16.66 -5.06 -1.06
C SER A 64 16.64 -4.74 -2.55
N TRP A 65 16.68 -3.45 -2.87
CA TRP A 65 16.84 -3.00 -4.26
C TRP A 65 18.13 -3.52 -4.87
N PRO A 66 18.14 -3.90 -6.16
CA PRO A 66 17.03 -3.80 -7.14
C PRO A 66 16.13 -5.05 -7.23
N ASP A 67 16.35 -6.07 -6.40
CA ASP A 67 15.77 -7.41 -6.56
C ASP A 67 14.36 -7.57 -5.96
N VAL A 68 13.75 -6.47 -5.53
CA VAL A 68 12.39 -6.42 -4.97
C VAL A 68 11.38 -6.97 -5.97
N LYS A 69 10.56 -7.92 -5.52
CA LYS A 69 9.46 -8.52 -6.29
C LYS A 69 8.11 -8.31 -5.64
N THR A 70 8.09 -7.90 -4.37
CA THR A 70 6.90 -7.64 -3.57
C THR A 70 7.05 -6.31 -2.84
N VAL A 71 5.99 -5.50 -2.85
CA VAL A 71 5.86 -4.26 -2.11
C VAL A 71 4.50 -4.26 -1.42
N ILE A 72 4.47 -4.14 -0.10
CA ILE A 72 3.24 -3.92 0.67
C ILE A 72 3.28 -2.49 1.20
N TYR A 73 2.36 -1.65 0.75
CA TYR A 73 2.21 -0.30 1.26
C TYR A 73 1.10 -0.25 2.31
N THR A 74 1.31 0.47 3.40
CA THR A 74 0.33 0.65 4.47
C THR A 74 0.31 2.11 4.90
N TYR A 75 -0.86 2.62 5.27
CA TYR A 75 -1.01 3.91 5.95
C TYR A 75 -2.31 3.93 6.77
N ASN A 76 -2.43 4.90 7.68
CA ASN A 76 -3.62 5.10 8.47
C ASN A 76 -4.42 6.30 7.94
N GLU A 77 -5.72 6.11 7.75
CA GLU A 77 -6.68 7.17 7.45
C GLU A 77 -7.67 7.23 8.62
N GLY A 78 -7.42 8.16 9.55
CA GLY A 78 -8.08 8.15 10.86
C GLY A 78 -7.74 6.86 11.62
N GLU A 79 -8.77 6.11 12.00
CA GLU A 79 -8.64 4.82 12.70
C GLU A 79 -8.43 3.63 11.75
N ILE A 80 -8.64 3.81 10.43
CA ILE A 80 -8.59 2.69 9.48
C ILE A 80 -7.17 2.55 8.92
N THR A 81 -6.57 1.37 9.05
CA THR A 81 -5.36 1.03 8.31
C THR A 81 -5.71 0.56 6.90
N ILE A 82 -5.17 1.24 5.89
CA ILE A 82 -5.28 0.88 4.49
C ILE A 82 -4.01 0.14 4.06
N ILE A 83 -4.17 -0.96 3.32
CA ILE A 83 -3.08 -1.80 2.84
C ILE A 83 -3.21 -2.01 1.33
N TYR A 84 -2.11 -1.83 0.62
CA TYR A 84 -2.00 -2.11 -0.81
C TYR A 84 -0.85 -3.09 -1.08
N PRO A 85 -1.16 -4.36 -1.37
CA PRO A 85 -0.16 -5.34 -1.77
C PRO A 85 0.10 -5.30 -3.28
N PHE A 86 1.37 -5.36 -3.64
CA PHE A 86 1.80 -5.48 -5.03
C PHE A 86 2.93 -6.48 -5.13
N GLY A 87 2.91 -7.29 -6.17
CA GLY A 87 4.04 -8.16 -6.45
C GLY A 87 3.92 -8.87 -7.78
N THR A 88 5.03 -9.49 -8.17
CA THR A 88 5.13 -10.30 -9.40
C THR A 88 4.94 -11.79 -9.12
N ASP A 89 4.90 -12.19 -7.85
CA ASP A 89 4.61 -13.55 -7.37
C ASP A 89 3.46 -13.47 -6.35
N ASN A 90 2.28 -13.92 -6.76
CA ASN A 90 1.06 -13.82 -5.95
C ASN A 90 1.14 -14.64 -4.66
N SER A 91 1.75 -15.82 -4.70
CA SER A 91 1.87 -16.70 -3.52
C SER A 91 2.81 -16.10 -2.49
N LYS A 92 3.99 -15.62 -2.93
CA LYS A 92 4.94 -14.93 -2.05
C LYS A 92 4.32 -13.65 -1.48
N THR A 93 3.65 -12.86 -2.32
CA THR A 93 2.97 -11.62 -1.91
C THR A 93 1.94 -11.88 -0.81
N ALA A 94 1.11 -12.92 -0.95
CA ALA A 94 0.11 -13.28 0.04
C ALA A 94 0.72 -13.68 1.41
N VAL A 95 1.83 -14.43 1.40
CA VAL A 95 2.54 -14.80 2.65
C VAL A 95 3.06 -13.56 3.38
N ILE A 96 3.66 -12.62 2.64
CA ILE A 96 4.19 -11.38 3.21
C ILE A 96 3.06 -10.50 3.73
N LEU A 97 2.02 -10.34 2.93
CA LEU A 97 0.83 -9.57 3.29
C LEU A 97 0.18 -10.12 4.57
N LYS A 98 0.03 -11.43 4.69
CA LYS A 98 -0.48 -12.05 5.93
C LYS A 98 0.41 -11.71 7.13
N SER A 99 1.73 -11.77 6.98
CA SER A 99 2.65 -11.40 8.05
C SER A 99 2.50 -9.93 8.46
N VAL A 100 2.34 -9.03 7.49
CA VAL A 100 2.08 -7.61 7.74
C VAL A 100 0.77 -7.44 8.51
N ILE A 101 -0.32 -8.08 8.08
CA ILE A 101 -1.61 -8.00 8.76
C ILE A 101 -1.54 -8.56 10.18
N ASP A 102 -0.95 -9.75 10.37
CA ASP A 102 -0.76 -10.35 11.69
C ASP A 102 0.03 -9.41 12.63
N SER A 103 0.97 -8.62 12.10
CA SER A 103 1.74 -7.63 12.89
C SER A 103 0.97 -6.35 13.23
N LEU A 104 -0.06 -6.02 12.46
CA LEU A 104 -0.90 -4.82 12.65
C LEU A 104 -2.12 -5.09 13.55
N LEU A 105 -2.56 -6.35 13.66
CA LEU A 105 -3.78 -6.76 14.35
C LEU A 105 -3.74 -6.72 15.89
N GLU A 106 -2.70 -6.14 16.52
CA GLU A 106 -2.68 -5.94 17.97
C GLU A 106 -3.86 -5.08 18.48
N ASN A 107 -4.53 -4.31 17.60
CA ASN A 107 -5.61 -3.37 17.94
C ASN A 107 -7.02 -3.74 17.43
N ALA A 108 -7.31 -5.01 17.10
CA ALA A 108 -8.64 -5.54 16.77
C ALA A 108 -9.39 -4.96 15.53
N GLN A 109 -8.93 -3.88 14.92
CA GLN A 109 -9.54 -3.30 13.72
C GLN A 109 -9.01 -4.01 12.46
N GLN A 110 -9.92 -4.49 11.61
CA GLN A 110 -9.53 -5.14 10.36
C GLN A 110 -9.03 -4.09 9.36
N PRO A 111 -7.85 -4.26 8.75
CA PRO A 111 -7.37 -3.34 7.73
C PRO A 111 -8.22 -3.46 6.46
N MET A 112 -8.37 -2.33 5.75
CA MET A 112 -8.92 -2.32 4.40
C MET A 112 -7.80 -2.65 3.41
N ILE A 113 -7.98 -3.70 2.62
CA ILE A 113 -6.95 -4.18 1.68
C ILE A 113 -7.43 -4.02 0.25
N THR A 114 -6.63 -3.35 -0.57
CA THR A 114 -6.91 -3.15 -2.00
C THR A 114 -5.78 -3.72 -2.83
N GLY A 115 -6.03 -4.82 -3.53
CA GLY A 115 -5.03 -5.56 -4.30
C GLY A 115 -5.66 -6.36 -5.44
N SER A 116 -4.85 -7.21 -6.08
CA SER A 116 -5.33 -8.10 -7.15
C SER A 116 -6.12 -9.28 -6.58
N GLU A 117 -7.10 -9.75 -7.35
CA GLU A 117 -7.88 -10.96 -7.04
C GLU A 117 -6.97 -12.17 -6.80
N ASP A 118 -5.91 -12.33 -7.60
CA ASP A 118 -5.01 -13.47 -7.48
C ASP A 118 -4.29 -13.52 -6.12
N VAL A 119 -3.84 -12.36 -5.61
CA VAL A 119 -3.22 -12.29 -4.27
C VAL A 119 -4.25 -12.63 -3.19
N PHE A 120 -5.50 -12.22 -3.36
CA PHE A 120 -6.58 -12.53 -2.43
C PHE A 120 -6.94 -14.02 -2.41
N GLN A 121 -6.95 -14.68 -3.57
CA GLN A 121 -7.15 -16.12 -3.64
C GLN A 121 -6.02 -16.89 -2.93
N GLU A 122 -4.77 -16.44 -3.06
CA GLU A 122 -3.66 -17.01 -2.30
C GLU A 122 -3.78 -16.74 -0.79
N LEU A 123 -4.19 -15.54 -0.38
CA LEU A 123 -4.47 -15.23 1.03
C LEU A 123 -5.54 -16.15 1.64
N LYS A 124 -6.60 -16.44 0.87
CA LYS A 124 -7.68 -17.33 1.31
C LYS A 124 -7.15 -18.73 1.64
N LYS A 125 -6.21 -19.25 0.85
CA LYS A 125 -5.53 -20.54 1.12
C LYS A 125 -4.74 -20.52 2.43
N LEU A 126 -4.33 -19.34 2.90
CA LEU A 126 -3.63 -19.14 4.18
C LEU A 126 -4.59 -18.95 5.37
N GLY A 127 -5.89 -19.19 5.19
CA GLY A 127 -6.91 -19.11 6.25
C GLY A 127 -7.41 -17.69 6.53
N MET A 128 -7.12 -16.73 5.64
CA MET A 128 -7.61 -15.36 5.74
C MET A 128 -8.87 -15.20 4.91
N ASP A 129 -10.04 -15.36 5.55
CA ASP A 129 -11.33 -15.20 4.90
C ASP A 129 -11.80 -13.74 5.04
N GLN A 130 -11.16 -12.85 4.29
CA GLN A 130 -11.60 -11.45 4.21
C GLN A 130 -12.87 -11.35 3.36
N LYS A 131 -13.81 -10.51 3.80
CA LYS A 131 -14.96 -10.15 2.97
C LYS A 131 -14.48 -9.26 1.83
N PHE A 132 -14.33 -9.84 0.65
CA PHE A 132 -14.00 -9.10 -0.55
C PHE A 132 -15.20 -8.24 -0.95
N THR A 133 -14.93 -6.96 -1.19
CA THR A 133 -15.85 -6.11 -1.96
C THR A 133 -15.82 -6.54 -3.42
N VAL A 134 -16.87 -6.17 -4.16
CA VAL A 134 -16.99 -6.48 -5.58
C VAL A 134 -15.74 -5.96 -6.32
N PRO A 135 -15.13 -6.74 -7.22
CA PRO A 135 -13.97 -6.29 -8.00
C PRO A 135 -14.26 -4.95 -8.67
N THR A 136 -13.33 -4.01 -8.51
CA THR A 136 -13.41 -2.69 -9.13
C THR A 136 -12.32 -2.54 -10.19
N PHE A 137 -12.68 -2.01 -11.36
CA PHE A 137 -11.70 -1.61 -12.36
C PHE A 137 -11.18 -0.21 -12.05
N ARG A 138 -9.86 -0.05 -11.97
CA ARG A 138 -9.21 1.26 -11.82
C ARG A 138 -8.55 1.64 -13.14
N TYR A 139 -8.88 2.82 -13.65
CA TYR A 139 -8.19 3.40 -14.80
C TYR A 139 -7.10 4.33 -14.32
N VAL A 140 -5.89 4.11 -14.83
CA VAL A 140 -4.72 4.91 -14.46
C VAL A 140 -4.34 5.77 -15.64
N TYR A 141 -4.56 7.06 -15.48
CA TYR A 141 -4.22 8.05 -16.48
C TYR A 141 -2.72 8.27 -16.47
N THR A 142 -2.08 8.05 -17.62
CA THR A 142 -0.71 8.49 -17.82
C THR A 142 -0.68 10.01 -17.83
N GLN A 143 0.30 10.59 -17.14
CA GLN A 143 0.45 12.03 -17.10
C GLN A 143 0.90 12.51 -18.50
N ASP A 144 -0.01 13.14 -19.23
CA ASP A 144 0.35 13.97 -20.36
C ASP A 144 0.75 15.36 -19.82
N ASN A 145 2.01 15.75 -20.04
CA ASN A 145 2.53 17.05 -19.63
C ASN A 145 2.19 18.16 -20.63
N THR A 146 1.34 17.89 -21.62
CA THR A 146 0.78 18.94 -22.47
C THR A 146 0.01 19.95 -21.62
N LYS A 147 0.13 21.24 -21.98
CA LYS A 147 -0.64 22.30 -21.34
C LYS A 147 -2.12 22.03 -21.57
N ILE A 148 -2.84 21.70 -20.50
CA ILE A 148 -4.30 21.57 -20.53
C ILE A 148 -4.88 22.98 -20.73
N ASN A 149 -5.55 23.21 -21.86
CA ASN A 149 -6.37 24.39 -22.05
C ASN A 149 -7.59 24.29 -21.14
N ARG A 150 -7.57 25.03 -20.03
CA ARG A 150 -8.70 25.08 -19.10
C ARG A 150 -9.72 26.12 -19.60
N PRO A 151 -11.01 25.79 -19.69
CA PRO A 151 -12.04 26.75 -20.04
C PRO A 151 -12.11 27.86 -18.98
N ALA A 152 -12.56 29.05 -19.40
CA ALA A 152 -12.86 30.13 -18.48
C ALA A 152 -14.01 29.72 -17.54
N LEU A 153 -13.90 30.13 -16.27
CA LEU A 153 -14.95 29.90 -15.29
C LEU A 153 -16.18 30.75 -15.63
N PRO A 154 -17.42 30.22 -15.53
CA PRO A 154 -18.62 31.01 -15.75
C PRO A 154 -18.73 32.18 -14.76
N GLU A 155 -19.43 33.25 -15.18
CA GLU A 155 -19.70 34.41 -14.34
C GLU A 155 -20.46 34.00 -13.06
N GLY A 156 -20.06 34.57 -11.92
CA GLY A 156 -20.65 34.28 -10.61
C GLY A 156 -20.01 33.12 -9.84
N TYR A 157 -19.03 32.42 -10.42
CA TYR A 157 -18.25 31.40 -9.73
C TYR A 157 -16.84 31.90 -9.42
N THR A 158 -16.23 31.34 -8.39
CA THR A 158 -14.83 31.60 -8.02
C THR A 158 -14.13 30.26 -7.77
N ILE A 159 -12.87 30.15 -8.17
CA ILE A 159 -12.01 29.03 -7.77
C ILE A 159 -11.25 29.48 -6.54
N ASP A 160 -11.38 28.73 -5.45
CA ASP A 160 -10.61 28.93 -4.23
C ASP A 160 -10.06 27.60 -3.71
N SER A 161 -9.13 27.67 -2.76
CA SER A 161 -8.65 26.49 -2.04
C SER A 161 -9.70 26.01 -1.04
N ILE A 162 -9.76 24.70 -0.80
CA ILE A 162 -10.59 24.16 0.28
C ILE A 162 -9.93 24.55 1.61
N HIS A 163 -10.69 25.21 2.47
CA HIS A 163 -10.29 25.59 3.82
C HIS A 163 -10.81 24.59 4.84
N SER A 164 -10.18 24.54 6.02
CA SER A 164 -10.63 23.65 7.10
C SER A 164 -12.07 23.92 7.52
N SER A 165 -12.51 25.18 7.46
CA SER A 165 -13.89 25.60 7.75
C SER A 165 -14.93 25.03 6.79
N ASP A 166 -14.52 24.51 5.63
CA ASP A 166 -15.44 23.96 4.63
C ASP A 166 -15.74 22.47 4.89
N VAL A 167 -15.01 21.84 5.81
CA VAL A 167 -15.08 20.41 6.13
C VAL A 167 -15.86 20.15 7.43
N ASP A 168 -16.18 21.21 8.18
CA ASP A 168 -16.93 21.17 9.45
C ASP A 168 -18.42 20.83 9.27
#